data_AF-A0A1S0TE54-F1
#
_entry.id   AF-A0A1S0TE54-F1
#
_cell.length_a   1.000
_cell.length_b   1.000
_cell.length_c   1.000
_cell.angle_alpha   90.00
_cell.angle_beta   90.00
_cell.angle_gamma   90.00
#
_symmetry.space_group_name_H-M   'P 1'
#
loop_
_entity.id
_entity.type
_entity.pdbx_description
1 polymer ?
#
loop_
_entity_poly.entity_id
_entity_poly.type
_entity_poly.pdbx_seq_one_letter_code
_entity_poly.pdbx_strand_id
1 'polypeptide(L)'
;MIQAKLLILDFIELVQEKLINSIEFIRTQRSLIREKVIWHLQKQCENLSNMLKSLLEVLQSMEEMQTKDGDNMKLLTARSTTLTANVRQLLSTVPYA
;
A
#
# COMPACT_ATOMS: atom_id res chain seq x y z
N MET A 1 -13.07 -14.84 -10.63
CA MET A 1 -12.63 -13.65 -11.39
C MET A 1 -13.48 -12.40 -11.12
N ILE A 2 -14.82 -12.49 -11.10
CA ILE A 2 -15.71 -11.34 -10.85
C ILE A 2 -15.53 -10.75 -9.44
N GLN A 3 -15.42 -11.60 -8.40
CA GLN A 3 -15.24 -11.13 -7.00
C GLN A 3 -13.92 -10.39 -6.74
N ALA A 4 -12.81 -10.82 -7.36
CA ALA A 4 -11.53 -10.12 -7.26
C ALA A 4 -11.58 -8.73 -7.90
N LYS A 5 -12.35 -8.58 -8.99
CA LYS A 5 -12.59 -7.29 -9.65
C LYS A 5 -13.40 -6.32 -8.79
N LEU A 6 -14.42 -6.81 -8.10
CA LEU A 6 -15.22 -6.01 -7.16
C LEU A 6 -14.37 -5.53 -5.98
N LEU A 7 -13.57 -6.42 -5.37
CA LEU A 7 -12.67 -6.05 -4.26
C LEU A 7 -11.64 -4.99 -4.66
N ILE A 8 -11.15 -5.02 -5.91
CA ILE A 8 -10.22 -4.00 -6.42
C ILE A 8 -10.93 -2.66 -6.62
N LEU A 9 -12.17 -2.66 -7.13
CA LEU A 9 -12.97 -1.44 -7.29
C LEU A 9 -13.30 -0.80 -5.94
N ASP A 10 -13.75 -1.58 -4.96
CA ASP A 10 -14.04 -1.11 -3.60
C ASP A 10 -12.78 -0.51 -2.94
N PHE A 11 -11.62 -1.13 -3.17
CA PHE A 11 -10.34 -0.61 -2.69
C PHE A 11 -9.94 0.71 -3.37
N ILE A 12 -10.15 0.84 -4.69
CA ILE A 12 -9.88 2.08 -5.43
C ILE A 12 -10.77 3.21 -4.91
N GLU A 13 -12.05 2.94 -4.70
CA GLU A 13 -13.03 3.92 -4.23
C GLU A 13 -12.68 4.42 -2.81
N LEU A 14 -12.31 3.51 -1.91
CA LEU A 14 -11.83 3.83 -0.56
C LEU A 14 -10.56 4.70 -0.59
N VAL A 15 -9.62 4.40 -1.51
CA VAL A 15 -8.39 5.19 -1.66
C VAL A 15 -8.72 6.59 -2.21
N GLN A 16 -9.63 6.71 -3.17
CA GLN A 16 -10.06 7.99 -3.73
C GLN A 16 -10.69 8.89 -2.67
N GLU A 17 -11.62 8.36 -1.88
CA GLU A 17 -12.30 9.11 -0.82
C GLU A 17 -11.30 9.65 0.22
N LYS A 18 -10.36 8.81 0.67
CA LYS A 18 -9.30 9.24 1.60
C LYS A 18 -8.38 10.29 0.99
N LEU A 19 -8.09 10.20 -0.31
CA LEU A 19 -7.24 11.17 -1.01
C LEU A 19 -7.92 12.54 -1.08
N ILE A 20 -9.21 12.56 -1.43
CA ILE A 20 -10.02 13.78 -1.52
C ILE A 20 -10.08 14.49 -0.16
N ASN A 21 -10.40 13.75 0.89
CA ASN A 21 -10.47 14.28 2.27
C ASN A 21 -9.12 14.86 2.72
N SER A 22 -8.01 14.23 2.33
CA SER A 22 -6.67 14.72 2.64
C SER A 22 -6.33 16.02 1.90
N ILE A 23 -6.75 16.16 0.64
CA ILE A 23 -6.55 17.37 -0.17
C ILE A 23 -7.33 18.56 0.41
N GLU A 24 -8.59 18.35 0.82
CA GLU A 24 -9.39 19.40 1.44
C GLU A 24 -8.80 19.87 2.78
N PHE A 25 -8.30 18.93 3.58
CA PHE A 25 -7.60 19.24 4.82
C PHE A 25 -6.33 20.06 4.59
N ILE A 26 -5.49 19.70 3.61
CA ILE A 26 -4.29 20.49 3.26
C ILE A 26 -4.65 21.93 2.89
N ARG A 27 -5.76 22.12 2.16
CA ARG A 27 -6.19 23.43 1.66
C ARG A 27 -6.55 24.39 2.79
N THR A 28 -7.02 23.89 3.92
CA THR A 28 -7.41 24.67 5.10
C THR A 28 -6.25 24.99 6.05
N GLN A 29 -5.06 24.38 5.88
CA GLN A 29 -3.89 24.61 6.74
C GLN A 29 -3.07 25.88 6.38
N ARG A 30 -2.51 26.55 7.41
CA ARG A 30 -1.49 27.64 7.29
C ARG A 30 -0.19 27.10 6.66
N SER A 31 0.60 27.93 5.97
CA SER A 31 1.67 27.45 5.06
C SER A 31 2.68 26.48 5.69
N LEU A 32 3.19 26.75 6.90
CA LEU A 32 4.13 25.85 7.58
C LEU A 32 3.51 24.51 8.00
N ILE A 33 2.24 24.51 8.42
CA ILE A 33 1.51 23.27 8.73
C ILE A 33 1.21 22.51 7.43
N ARG A 34 0.89 23.24 6.36
CA ARG A 34 0.62 22.70 5.03
C ARG A 34 1.81 21.93 4.49
N GLU A 35 3.03 22.46 4.56
CA GLU A 35 4.24 21.76 4.12
C GLU A 35 4.50 20.46 4.89
N LYS A 36 4.33 20.49 6.23
CA LYS A 36 4.49 19.31 7.07
C LYS A 36 3.45 18.23 6.76
N VAL A 37 2.20 18.63 6.53
CA VAL A 37 1.10 17.72 6.15
C VAL A 37 1.32 17.16 4.75
N ILE A 38 1.74 17.98 3.78
CA ILE A 38 2.07 17.52 2.42
C ILE A 38 3.20 16.49 2.46
N TRP A 39 4.29 16.78 3.18
CA TRP A 39 5.42 15.86 3.32
C TRP A 39 4.97 14.53 3.95
N HIS A 40 4.15 14.60 5.00
CA HIS A 40 3.62 13.40 5.66
C HIS A 40 2.73 12.57 4.73
N LEU A 41 1.84 13.21 3.97
CA LEU A 41 0.98 12.53 2.99
C LEU A 41 1.79 11.95 1.84
N GLN A 42 2.80 12.65 1.33
CA GLN A 42 3.71 12.12 0.32
C GLN A 42 4.41 10.85 0.82
N LYS A 43 4.86 10.84 2.09
CA LYS A 43 5.48 9.67 2.70
C LYS A 43 4.49 8.50 2.86
N GLN A 44 3.27 8.78 3.29
CA GLN A 44 2.22 7.75 3.38
C GLN A 44 1.89 7.16 2.00
N CYS A 45 1.76 7.99 0.97
CA CYS A 45 1.53 7.55 -0.40
C CYS A 45 2.69 6.71 -0.95
N GLU A 46 3.94 7.09 -0.67
CA GLU A 46 5.13 6.31 -1.05
C GLU A 46 5.11 4.93 -0.38
N ASN A 47 4.87 4.88 0.94
CA ASN A 47 4.79 3.64 1.69
C ASN A 47 3.64 2.74 1.19
N LEU A 48 2.48 3.33 0.86
CA LEU A 48 1.34 2.62 0.30
C LEU A 48 1.69 2.03 -1.07
N SER A 49 2.36 2.79 -1.94
CA SER A 49 2.82 2.30 -3.25
C SER A 49 3.78 1.12 -3.11
N ASN A 50 4.73 1.20 -2.18
CA ASN A 50 5.68 0.12 -1.92
C ASN A 50 4.99 -1.14 -1.36
N MET A 51 4.00 -0.98 -0.48
CA MET A 51 3.20 -2.09 0.04
C MET A 51 2.40 -2.78 -1.07
N LEU A 52 1.74 -2.01 -1.96
CA LEU A 52 1.00 -2.55 -3.09
C LEU A 52 1.89 -3.29 -4.10
N LYS A 53 3.10 -2.77 -4.37
CA LYS A 53 4.09 -3.48 -5.21
C LYS A 53 4.50 -4.81 -4.60
N SER A 54 4.84 -4.84 -3.31
CA SER A 54 5.19 -6.09 -2.64
C SER A 54 4.03 -7.08 -2.57
N LEU A 55 2.79 -6.59 -2.46
CA LEU A 55 1.61 -7.46 -2.53
C LEU A 55 1.47 -8.10 -3.91
N LEU A 56 1.68 -7.33 -4.98
CA LEU A 56 1.69 -7.85 -6.35
C LEU A 56 2.76 -8.94 -6.54
N GLU A 57 3.98 -8.71 -6.04
CA GLU A 57 5.08 -9.67 -6.10
C GLU A 57 4.75 -10.98 -5.37
N VAL A 58 4.12 -10.89 -4.19
CA VAL A 58 3.66 -12.07 -3.44
C VAL A 58 2.60 -12.84 -4.23
N LEU A 59 1.62 -12.15 -4.81
CA LEU A 59 0.58 -12.78 -5.64
C LEU A 59 1.17 -13.47 -6.87
N GLN A 60 2.14 -12.83 -7.54
CA GLN A 60 2.87 -13.45 -8.65
C GLN A 60 3.63 -14.69 -8.21
N SER A 61 4.31 -14.66 -7.06
CA SER A 61 4.98 -15.86 -6.54
C SER A 61 4.02 -16.98 -6.18
N MET A 62 2.82 -16.68 -5.66
CA MET A 62 1.81 -17.70 -5.40
C MET A 62 1.31 -18.36 -6.69
N GLU A 63 1.24 -17.60 -7.78
CA GLU A 63 0.90 -18.12 -9.12
C GLU A 63 2.04 -18.99 -9.68
N GLU A 64 3.29 -18.53 -9.57
CA GLU A 64 4.50 -19.27 -9.96
C GLU A 64 4.64 -20.58 -9.18
N MET A 65 4.30 -20.60 -7.89
CA MET A 65 4.36 -21.80 -7.02
C MET A 65 3.38 -22.91 -7.41
N GLN A 66 2.38 -22.62 -8.27
CA GLN A 66 1.54 -23.66 -8.85
C GLN A 66 2.33 -24.57 -9.80
N THR A 67 3.47 -24.10 -10.29
CA THR A 67 4.48 -24.92 -10.96
C THR A 67 5.41 -25.52 -9.89
N LYS A 68 5.55 -26.86 -9.85
CA LYS A 68 6.26 -27.63 -8.79
C LYS A 68 7.78 -27.42 -8.80
N ASP A 69 8.24 -26.21 -8.52
CA ASP A 69 9.65 -25.88 -8.35
C ASP A 69 9.95 -25.47 -6.90
N GLY A 70 11.02 -26.03 -6.33
CA GLY A 70 11.42 -25.82 -4.94
C GLY A 70 11.94 -24.41 -4.64
N ASP A 71 12.44 -23.71 -5.66
CA ASP A 71 12.94 -22.34 -5.50
C ASP A 71 11.81 -21.29 -5.43
N ASN A 72 10.62 -21.60 -5.94
CA ASN A 72 9.44 -20.71 -5.84
C ASN A 72 8.99 -20.50 -4.39
N MET A 73 9.19 -21.49 -3.52
CA MET A 73 8.87 -21.38 -2.09
C MET A 73 9.79 -20.40 -1.35
N LYS A 74 11.09 -20.38 -1.70
CA LYS A 74 12.05 -19.41 -1.14
C LYS A 74 11.73 -18.00 -1.61
N LEU A 75 11.38 -17.84 -2.89
CA LEU A 75 10.99 -16.57 -3.47
C LEU A 75 9.73 -16.00 -2.81
N LEU A 76 8.70 -16.84 -2.62
CA LEU A 76 7.47 -16.46 -1.92
C LEU A 76 7.76 -16.01 -0.48
N THR A 77 8.62 -16.73 0.23
CA THR A 77 9.01 -16.40 1.61
C THR A 77 9.72 -15.05 1.68
N ALA A 78 10.66 -14.79 0.76
CA ALA A 78 11.37 -13.52 0.67
C ALA A 78 10.41 -12.35 0.37
N ARG A 79 9.55 -12.49 -0.65
CA ARG A 79 8.57 -11.46 -1.02
C ARG A 79 7.55 -11.21 0.08
N SER A 80 7.11 -12.24 0.80
CA SER A 80 6.19 -12.12 1.94
C SER A 80 6.83 -11.37 3.13
N THR A 81 8.14 -11.56 3.34
CA THR A 81 8.91 -10.83 4.35
C THR A 81 8.99 -9.34 3.98
N THR A 82 9.28 -9.03 2.71
CA THR A 82 9.28 -7.65 2.20
C THR A 82 7.90 -6.98 2.34
N LEU A 83 6.82 -7.68 2.00
CA LEU A 83 5.45 -7.19 2.21
C LEU A 83 5.20 -6.85 3.68
N THR A 84 5.59 -7.74 4.60
CA THR A 84 5.44 -7.51 6.04
C THR A 84 6.20 -6.27 6.51
N ALA A 85 7.42 -6.06 6.01
CA ALA A 85 8.21 -4.86 6.31
C ALA A 85 7.54 -3.58 5.79
N ASN A 86 7.04 -3.59 4.56
CA ASN A 86 6.37 -2.44 3.93
C ASN A 86 5.03 -2.10 4.62
N VAL A 87 4.27 -3.11 5.05
CA VAL A 87 3.07 -2.90 5.88
C VAL A 87 3.44 -2.22 7.20
N ARG A 88 4.50 -2.68 7.88
CA ARG A 88 4.96 -2.06 9.13
C ARG A 88 5.39 -0.61 8.93
N GLN A 89 6.08 -0.31 7.83
CA GLN A 89 6.47 1.06 7.48
C GLN A 89 5.25 1.96 7.23
N LEU A 90 4.25 1.47 6.50
CA LEU A 90 3.00 2.20 6.28
C LEU A 90 2.30 2.51 7.61
N LEU A 91 2.14 1.52 8.48
CA LEU A 91 1.51 1.69 9.80
C LEU A 91 2.28 2.66 10.69
N SER A 92 3.61 2.68 10.62
CA SER A 92 4.44 3.65 11.36
C SER A 92 4.22 5.11 10.95
N THR A 93 3.68 5.32 9.74
CA THR A 93 3.35 6.65 9.22
C THR A 93 1.91 7.04 9.43
N VAL A 94 1.03 6.15 9.89
CA VAL A 94 -0.33 6.51 10.27
C VAL A 94 -0.29 7.00 11.72
N PRO A 95 -0.70 8.25 12.02
CA PRO A 95 -0.85 8.65 13.41
C PRO A 95 -1.89 7.75 14.08
N TYR A 96 -1.53 7.13 15.21
CA TYR A 96 -2.52 6.48 16.07
C TYR A 96 -3.55 7.54 16.45
N ALA A 97 -4.80 7.34 16.01
CA ALA A 97 -5.93 8.17 16.36
C ALA A 97 -6.26 8.03 17.85
#